data_AF-A0A9P1DW14-F1
#
_entry.id   AF-A0A9P1DW14-F1
#
_cell.length_a   1.000
_cell.length_b   1.000
_cell.length_c   1.000
_cell.angle_alpha   90.00
_cell.angle_beta   90.00
_cell.angle_gamma   90.00
#
_symmetry.space_group_name_H-M   'P 1'
#
loop_
_entity.id
_entity.type
_entity.pdbx_description
1 polymer ?
#
loop_
_entity_poly.entity_id
_entity_poly.type
_entity_poly.pdbx_seq_one_letter_code
_entity_poly.pdbx_strand_id
1 'polypeptide(L)'
;MLARVTQNFAGICQILLCHPNLSAPSLNSFTPFPFHSIRYSSCSRSSRYRSISFSLMASSCRSSPIHICHSRIPATHQPSLVVFSGGTAFNCVAEELKKLTTRVTHVLPVSDDGGSTSEIVRVLGGPAVGDIRSRCLRLSDQSTSEALAVRTLLGHRLPLDAQKSKLEWYAIVEGNHGLWKGVSKPYGETIRAFLAYFQNQILRRSEDAFCFSNGSIGNFFFAGARTFFQSLDAAIFLFSRVSDIPIESLVLPVISTNERLTLGCELWDGTIIRGQNKISHPTNGWMEPIDKGITSCPALPTKIKRVFYMSSEGSNLSHEVRSSLM
;
A
#
# COMPACT_ATOMS: atom_id res chain seq x y z
N MET A 1 -4.81 11.05 25.00
CA MET A 1 -3.86 12.16 25.20
C MET A 1 -3.11 12.36 23.88
N LEU A 2 -3.64 13.20 22.98
CA LEU A 2 -3.04 13.46 21.66
C LEU A 2 -1.77 14.29 21.85
N ALA A 3 -0.63 13.75 21.45
CA ALA A 3 0.66 14.44 21.49
C ALA A 3 0.70 15.59 20.48
N ARG A 4 1.29 16.71 20.91
CA ARG A 4 1.54 17.92 20.14
C ARG A 4 2.28 17.61 18.84
N VAL A 5 1.72 18.06 17.71
CA VAL A 5 2.39 18.13 16.41
C VAL A 5 3.40 19.28 16.46
N THR A 6 4.67 18.98 16.67
CA THR A 6 5.78 19.94 16.47
C THR A 6 6.35 19.83 15.06
N GLN A 7 6.59 21.00 14.48
CA GLN A 7 7.02 21.25 13.10
C GLN A 7 8.28 20.47 12.71
N ASN A 8 8.10 19.47 11.84
CA ASN A 8 9.05 19.06 10.79
C ASN A 8 8.33 18.01 9.93
N PHE A 9 7.68 18.46 8.85
CA PHE A 9 6.88 17.60 7.97
C PHE A 9 7.69 16.58 7.15
N ALA A 10 9.02 16.62 7.25
CA ALA A 10 9.92 15.55 6.85
C ALA A 10 10.25 14.67 8.06
N GLY A 11 9.38 13.72 8.40
CA GLY A 11 9.74 12.64 9.35
C GLY A 11 9.00 12.62 10.69
N ILE A 12 7.75 13.07 10.78
CA ILE A 12 6.93 12.75 11.96
C ILE A 12 6.65 11.24 11.93
N CYS A 13 7.35 10.52 12.81
CA CYS A 13 7.03 9.14 13.15
C CYS A 13 6.53 9.11 14.59
N GLN A 14 5.35 8.53 14.80
CA GLN A 14 4.80 8.28 16.12
C GLN A 14 4.69 6.77 16.31
N ILE A 15 5.45 6.24 17.27
CA ILE A 15 5.39 4.83 17.65
C ILE A 15 4.58 4.73 18.94
N LEU A 16 3.51 3.95 18.92
CA LEU A 16 2.71 3.60 20.08
C LEU A 16 3.03 2.15 20.47
N LEU A 17 3.50 1.96 21.70
CA LEU A 17 3.70 0.65 22.31
C LEU A 17 2.37 0.15 22.87
N CYS A 18 1.89 -1.00 22.38
CA CYS A 18 0.74 -1.68 22.95
C CYS A 18 1.22 -2.69 24.01
N HIS A 19 0.82 -2.49 25.27
CA HIS A 19 1.09 -3.44 26.34
C HIS A 19 0.31 -4.75 26.11
N PRO A 20 0.88 -5.92 26.46
CA PRO A 20 0.26 -7.23 26.24
C PRO A 20 -1.05 -7.48 27.01
N ASN A 21 -1.48 -6.56 27.89
CA ASN A 21 -2.67 -6.69 28.73
C ASN A 21 -3.88 -5.83 28.29
N LEU A 22 -3.82 -5.13 27.15
CA LEU A 22 -5.05 -4.60 26.54
C LEU A 22 -5.62 -5.65 25.59
N SER A 23 -6.62 -6.38 26.08
CA SER A 23 -7.54 -7.14 25.23
C SER A 23 -8.12 -6.21 24.16
N ALA A 24 -7.83 -6.48 22.89
CA ALA A 24 -8.60 -5.96 21.78
C ALA A 24 -10.08 -6.29 22.02
N PRO A 25 -11.04 -5.41 21.67
CA PRO A 25 -12.45 -5.79 21.70
C PRO A 25 -12.62 -7.02 20.82
N SER A 26 -13.19 -8.07 21.41
CA SER A 26 -13.50 -9.31 20.72
C SER A 26 -14.41 -9.02 19.53
N LEU A 27 -13.91 -9.24 18.31
CA LEU A 27 -14.74 -9.49 17.13
C LEU A 27 -15.38 -10.88 17.28
N ASN A 28 -16.23 -11.03 18.29
CA ASN A 28 -17.09 -12.20 18.51
C ASN A 28 -18.37 -11.72 19.19
N SER A 29 -19.20 -11.03 18.42
CA SER A 29 -20.62 -10.87 18.72
C SER A 29 -21.42 -10.87 17.43
N PHE A 30 -21.25 -11.92 16.61
CA PHE A 30 -22.31 -12.36 15.72
C PHE A 30 -23.07 -13.47 16.45
N THR A 31 -24.12 -13.08 17.17
CA THR A 31 -25.14 -13.99 17.67
C THR A 31 -25.92 -14.55 16.47
N PRO A 32 -26.01 -15.89 16.28
CA PRO A 32 -26.88 -16.46 15.27
C PRO A 32 -28.32 -16.41 15.79
N PHE A 33 -29.14 -15.52 15.24
CA PHE A 33 -30.60 -15.55 15.45
C PHE A 33 -31.29 -16.40 14.37
N PRO A 34 -32.47 -16.98 14.68
CA PRO A 34 -32.83 -18.33 14.30
C PRO A 34 -33.47 -18.43 12.92
N PHE A 35 -33.43 -19.66 12.40
CA PHE A 35 -34.25 -20.13 11.29
C PHE A 35 -35.72 -19.70 11.44
N HIS A 36 -36.23 -19.03 10.41
CA HIS A 36 -37.65 -19.09 10.08
C HIS A 36 -37.81 -19.60 8.64
N SER A 37 -38.34 -20.82 8.58
CA SER A 37 -38.75 -21.50 7.36
C SER A 37 -39.96 -20.76 6.78
N ILE A 38 -39.77 -20.11 5.64
CA ILE A 38 -40.89 -19.70 4.78
C ILE A 38 -41.14 -20.84 3.81
N ARG A 39 -42.29 -21.53 3.99
CA ARG A 39 -42.83 -22.49 3.03
C ARG A 39 -43.21 -21.75 1.76
N TYR A 40 -42.63 -22.13 0.63
CA TYR A 40 -43.26 -21.96 -0.67
C TYR A 40 -43.50 -23.34 -1.31
N SER A 41 -44.76 -23.51 -1.69
CA SER A 41 -45.37 -24.66 -2.32
C SER A 41 -44.82 -24.92 -3.73
N SER A 42 -44.42 -26.18 -3.93
CA SER A 42 -44.58 -27.01 -5.14
C SER A 42 -44.66 -26.33 -6.51
N CYS A 43 -43.68 -26.61 -7.37
CA CYS A 43 -43.96 -27.23 -8.68
C CYS A 43 -42.75 -28.02 -9.21
N SER A 44 -43.05 -29.22 -9.65
CA SER A 44 -42.17 -30.28 -10.15
C SER A 44 -41.55 -29.99 -11.52
N ARG A 45 -40.25 -30.27 -11.69
CA ARG A 45 -39.76 -30.95 -12.90
C ARG A 45 -38.38 -31.59 -12.69
N SER A 46 -38.35 -32.88 -12.99
CA SER A 46 -37.21 -33.79 -12.99
C SER A 46 -36.13 -33.37 -13.99
N SER A 47 -34.87 -33.36 -13.58
CA SER A 47 -33.79 -33.85 -14.44
C SER A 47 -32.62 -34.38 -13.62
N ARG A 48 -32.17 -35.58 -13.98
CA ARG A 48 -31.11 -36.38 -13.36
C ARG A 48 -29.75 -35.74 -13.62
N TYR A 49 -28.97 -35.48 -12.57
CA TYR A 49 -27.51 -35.53 -12.65
C TYR A 49 -26.92 -36.24 -11.43
N ARG A 50 -25.99 -37.16 -11.72
CA ARG A 50 -25.36 -38.11 -10.82
C ARG A 50 -24.57 -37.40 -9.72
N SER A 51 -24.79 -37.82 -8.48
CA SER A 51 -23.91 -37.53 -7.35
C SER A 51 -22.59 -38.27 -7.53
N ILE A 52 -21.48 -37.54 -7.60
CA ILE A 52 -20.14 -38.09 -7.40
C ILE A 52 -19.68 -37.60 -6.03
N SER A 53 -19.69 -38.51 -5.06
CA SER A 53 -19.09 -38.31 -3.75
C SER A 53 -17.57 -38.29 -3.89
N PHE A 54 -16.93 -37.15 -3.64
CA PHE A 54 -15.49 -37.10 -3.42
C PHE A 54 -15.21 -37.35 -1.95
N SER A 55 -14.71 -38.55 -1.66
CA SER A 55 -14.18 -38.95 -0.35
C SER A 55 -12.85 -38.23 -0.10
N LEU A 56 -12.77 -37.45 0.97
CA LEU A 56 -11.54 -36.80 1.41
C LEU A 56 -10.63 -37.87 2.04
N MET A 57 -9.60 -38.31 1.33
CA MET A 57 -8.54 -39.14 1.91
C MET A 57 -7.59 -38.23 2.71
N ALA A 58 -7.55 -38.44 4.02
CA ALA A 58 -6.55 -37.89 4.91
C ALA A 58 -5.21 -38.63 4.68
N SER A 59 -4.28 -37.99 3.99
CA SER A 59 -2.89 -38.45 3.88
C SER A 59 -2.02 -37.72 4.90
N SER A 60 -1.62 -38.45 5.93
CA SER A 60 -0.61 -38.03 6.90
C SER A 60 0.76 -37.94 6.25
N CYS A 61 1.21 -36.73 5.92
CA CYS A 61 2.62 -36.47 5.57
C CYS A 61 3.31 -35.79 6.75
N ARG A 62 4.26 -36.52 7.37
CA ARG A 62 5.12 -36.07 8.46
C ARG A 62 6.04 -34.96 7.97
N SER A 63 5.93 -33.76 8.54
CA SER A 63 6.90 -32.69 8.37
C SER A 63 7.96 -32.76 9.48
N SER A 64 9.20 -33.02 9.08
CA SER A 64 10.39 -32.90 9.93
C SER A 64 10.67 -31.42 10.25
N PRO A 65 11.00 -31.02 11.49
CA PRO A 65 11.34 -29.64 11.78
C PRO A 65 12.82 -29.38 11.42
N ILE A 66 13.05 -28.51 10.44
CA ILE A 66 14.37 -27.89 10.24
C ILE A 66 14.54 -26.84 11.35
N HIS A 67 15.38 -27.15 12.34
CA HIS A 67 15.80 -26.22 13.37
C HIS A 67 16.72 -25.15 12.78
N ILE A 68 16.17 -23.97 12.46
CA ILE A 68 16.97 -22.75 12.32
C ILE A 68 17.03 -22.09 13.70
N CYS A 69 18.19 -22.18 14.36
CA CYS A 69 18.47 -21.48 15.60
C CYS A 69 18.63 -19.98 15.32
N HIS A 70 17.54 -19.24 15.40
CA HIS A 70 17.60 -17.85 15.84
C HIS A 70 17.17 -17.83 17.30
N SER A 71 17.92 -17.11 18.14
CA SER A 71 17.60 -16.84 19.53
C SER A 71 16.24 -16.13 19.62
N ARG A 72 15.17 -16.92 19.64
CA ARG A 72 13.79 -16.44 19.72
C ARG A 72 13.52 -16.04 21.17
N ILE A 73 13.33 -14.74 21.39
CA ILE A 73 12.52 -14.28 22.53
C ILE A 73 11.21 -15.08 22.46
N PRO A 74 10.78 -15.78 23.52
CA PRO A 74 9.54 -16.54 23.51
C PRO A 74 8.39 -15.65 23.04
N ALA A 75 7.51 -16.19 22.18
CA ALA A 75 6.43 -15.44 21.52
C ALA A 75 5.49 -14.69 22.50
N THR A 76 5.52 -15.06 23.78
CA THR A 76 4.80 -14.44 24.90
C THR A 76 5.33 -13.05 25.30
N HIS A 77 6.51 -12.62 24.82
CA HIS A 77 7.15 -11.35 25.20
C HIS A 77 7.45 -10.39 24.03
N GLN A 78 7.03 -10.70 22.79
CA GLN A 78 7.24 -9.75 21.69
C GLN A 78 6.26 -8.56 21.80
N PRO A 79 6.75 -7.31 21.78
CA PRO A 79 5.88 -6.14 21.85
C PRO A 79 5.01 -6.02 20.60
N SER A 80 3.76 -5.57 20.79
CA SER A 80 2.89 -5.12 19.71
C SER A 80 3.05 -3.62 19.52
N LEU A 81 3.25 -3.18 18.28
CA LEU A 81 3.51 -1.79 17.94
C LEU A 81 2.49 -1.27 16.94
N VAL A 82 2.05 -0.04 17.12
CA VAL A 82 1.39 0.74 16.06
C VAL A 82 2.32 1.88 15.70
N VAL A 83 2.67 1.98 14.42
CA VAL A 83 3.57 2.98 13.89
C VAL A 83 2.81 3.84 12.90
N PHE A 84 2.67 5.12 13.23
CA PHE A 84 2.29 6.16 12.28
C PHE A 84 3.58 6.69 11.65
N SER A 85 3.74 6.48 10.35
CA SER A 85 4.95 6.87 9.63
C SER A 85 4.61 7.34 8.22
N GLY A 86 5.47 8.18 7.64
CA GLY A 86 5.48 8.45 6.20
C GLY A 86 6.50 7.58 5.47
N GLY A 87 6.86 8.01 4.25
CA GLY A 87 7.78 7.32 3.33
C GLY A 87 9.20 7.05 3.84
N THR A 88 10.20 7.64 3.19
CA THR A 88 11.60 7.16 3.26
C THR A 88 12.24 7.27 4.64
N ALA A 89 11.87 8.26 5.45
CA ALA A 89 12.48 8.51 6.76
C ALA A 89 12.37 7.31 7.73
N PHE A 90 11.30 6.52 7.63
CA PHE A 90 11.10 5.35 8.49
C PHE A 90 11.64 4.04 7.89
N ASN A 91 12.23 4.07 6.69
CA ASN A 91 12.67 2.85 6.01
C ASN A 91 13.75 2.08 6.78
N CYS A 92 14.75 2.80 7.32
CA CYS A 92 15.81 2.17 8.10
C CYS A 92 15.25 1.57 9.40
N VAL A 93 14.39 2.32 10.10
CA VAL A 93 13.77 1.88 11.35
C VAL A 93 12.88 0.66 11.14
N ALA A 94 12.13 0.60 10.04
CA ALA A 94 11.26 -0.54 9.75
C ALA A 94 12.02 -1.87 9.59
N GLU A 95 13.21 -1.88 8.98
CA GLU A 95 14.04 -3.09 8.86
C GLU A 95 14.59 -3.52 10.22
N GLU A 96 15.01 -2.57 11.05
CA GLU A 96 15.50 -2.86 12.39
C GLU A 96 14.36 -3.35 13.31
N LEU A 97 13.15 -2.78 13.20
CA LEU A 97 11.99 -3.25 13.94
C LEU A 97 11.63 -4.70 13.63
N LYS A 98 11.79 -5.15 12.37
CA LYS A 98 11.55 -6.54 11.96
C LYS A 98 12.43 -7.54 12.72
N LYS A 99 13.61 -7.11 13.21
CA LYS A 99 14.50 -7.93 14.05
C LYS A 99 13.99 -8.04 15.49
N LEU A 100 13.20 -7.09 15.96
CA LEU A 100 12.66 -7.03 17.33
C LEU A 100 11.29 -7.70 17.44
N THR A 101 10.39 -7.44 16.50
CA THR A 101 9.02 -7.98 16.49
C THR A 101 8.42 -7.92 15.08
N THR A 102 7.61 -8.92 14.72
CA THR A 102 6.77 -8.86 13.51
C THR A 102 5.37 -8.33 13.82
N ARG A 103 5.03 -8.07 15.08
CA ARG A 103 3.70 -7.61 15.50
C ARG A 103 3.55 -6.09 15.36
N VAL A 104 3.76 -5.57 14.14
CA VAL A 104 3.77 -4.14 13.86
C VAL A 104 2.66 -3.76 12.89
N THR A 105 1.79 -2.84 13.30
CA THR A 105 0.83 -2.20 12.42
C THR A 105 1.39 -0.87 11.92
N HIS A 106 1.67 -0.78 10.62
CA HIS A 106 2.14 0.43 9.95
C HIS A 106 0.97 1.20 9.36
N VAL A 107 0.66 2.36 9.92
CA VAL A 107 -0.36 3.29 9.41
C VAL A 107 0.33 4.35 8.55
N LEU A 108 -0.03 4.42 7.27
CA LEU A 108 0.67 5.20 6.25
C LEU A 108 -0.26 6.23 5.56
N PRO A 109 0.24 7.42 5.19
CA PRO A 109 -0.51 8.39 4.43
C PRO A 109 -0.75 7.92 2.98
N VAL A 110 -1.80 8.45 2.36
CA VAL A 110 -2.24 8.13 0.99
C VAL A 110 -2.39 9.38 0.12
N SER A 111 -1.65 10.44 0.45
CA SER A 111 -1.67 11.76 -0.22
C SER A 111 -0.35 12.17 -0.87
N ASP A 112 0.63 11.26 -0.95
CA ASP A 112 1.93 11.54 -1.55
C ASP A 112 1.80 11.89 -3.04
N ASP A 113 2.35 13.04 -3.43
CA ASP A 113 2.21 13.61 -4.77
C ASP A 113 3.55 13.67 -5.54
N GLY A 114 4.50 12.78 -5.22
CA GLY A 114 5.82 12.70 -5.85
C GLY A 114 6.07 11.48 -6.74
N GLY A 115 7.05 11.60 -7.64
CA GLY A 115 7.60 10.51 -8.45
C GLY A 115 6.57 9.78 -9.31
N SER A 116 6.73 8.48 -9.51
CA SER A 116 5.78 7.69 -10.32
C SER A 116 4.37 7.57 -9.73
N THR A 117 4.18 7.95 -8.47
CA THR A 117 2.84 8.00 -7.86
C THR A 117 2.03 9.16 -8.43
N SER A 118 2.62 10.33 -8.65
CA SER A 118 1.91 11.49 -9.21
C SER A 118 1.42 11.20 -10.63
N GLU A 119 2.22 10.51 -11.43
CA GLU A 119 1.87 10.11 -12.79
C GLU A 119 0.70 9.11 -12.83
N ILE A 120 0.70 8.12 -11.93
CA ILE A 120 -0.43 7.19 -11.77
C ILE A 120 -1.69 7.94 -11.37
N VAL A 121 -1.60 8.82 -10.37
CA VAL A 121 -2.75 9.58 -9.89
C VAL A 121 -3.26 10.56 -10.95
N ARG A 122 -2.38 11.14 -11.77
CA ARG A 122 -2.74 12.01 -12.89
C ARG A 122 -3.58 11.28 -13.94
N VAL A 123 -3.14 10.09 -14.36
CA VAL A 123 -3.78 9.35 -15.47
C VAL A 123 -4.95 8.47 -15.01
N LEU A 124 -4.80 7.79 -13.86
CA LEU A 124 -5.79 6.81 -13.37
C LEU A 124 -6.62 7.31 -12.18
N GLY A 125 -6.23 8.42 -11.55
CA GLY A 125 -6.86 8.90 -10.33
C GLY A 125 -6.59 8.03 -9.11
N GLY A 126 -7.36 8.26 -8.05
CA GLY A 126 -7.31 7.52 -6.80
C GLY A 126 -6.20 7.94 -5.83
N PRO A 127 -6.05 7.21 -4.71
CA PRO A 127 -5.11 7.54 -3.66
C PRO A 127 -3.65 7.31 -4.09
N ALA A 128 -2.73 8.00 -3.44
CA ALA A 128 -1.31 7.76 -3.58
C ALA A 128 -0.93 6.37 -3.04
N VAL A 129 -0.17 5.60 -3.82
CA VAL A 129 0.22 4.21 -3.49
C VAL A 129 1.68 4.08 -3.02
N GLY A 130 2.48 5.14 -3.16
CA GLY A 130 3.94 5.09 -3.07
C GLY A 130 4.48 4.65 -1.70
N ASP A 131 4.00 5.27 -0.62
CA ASP A 131 4.45 4.99 0.74
C ASP A 131 4.05 3.59 1.20
N ILE A 132 2.80 3.19 0.90
CA ILE A 132 2.29 1.83 1.15
C ILE A 132 3.13 0.79 0.42
N ARG A 133 3.33 0.95 -0.90
CA ARG A 133 4.18 0.04 -1.67
C ARG A 133 5.59 -0.03 -1.09
N SER A 134 6.19 1.12 -0.74
CA SER A 134 7.54 1.14 -0.15
C SER A 134 7.60 0.35 1.17
N ARG A 135 6.58 0.46 2.02
CA ARG A 135 6.54 -0.27 3.29
C ARG A 135 6.28 -1.76 3.08
N CYS A 136 5.34 -2.13 2.21
CA CYS A 136 5.10 -3.53 1.86
C CYS A 136 6.36 -4.21 1.32
N LEU A 137 7.03 -3.55 0.36
CA LEU A 137 8.27 -4.05 -0.19
C LEU A 137 9.31 -4.22 0.90
N ARG A 138 9.43 -3.27 1.84
CA ARG A 138 10.42 -3.35 2.92
C ARG A 138 10.19 -4.54 3.85
N LEU A 139 8.92 -4.80 4.19
CA LEU A 139 8.52 -5.89 5.06
C LEU A 139 8.60 -7.26 4.39
N SER A 140 8.79 -7.31 3.06
CA SER A 140 8.80 -8.54 2.27
C SER A 140 9.76 -9.59 2.84
N ASP A 141 9.45 -10.86 2.58
CA ASP A 141 10.42 -11.92 2.83
C ASP A 141 11.69 -11.73 2.02
N GLN A 142 12.80 -12.20 2.58
CA GLN A 142 14.14 -12.19 1.99
C GLN A 142 14.88 -13.51 2.25
N SER A 143 14.16 -14.54 2.73
CA SER A 143 14.75 -15.80 3.16
C SER A 143 15.01 -16.77 2.01
N THR A 144 14.23 -16.66 0.93
CA THR A 144 14.33 -17.53 -0.25
C THR A 144 14.82 -16.77 -1.48
N SER A 145 15.41 -17.49 -2.43
CA SER A 145 15.83 -16.92 -3.72
C SER A 145 14.65 -16.37 -4.51
N GLU A 146 13.49 -17.01 -4.44
CA GLU A 146 12.26 -16.53 -5.08
C GLU A 146 11.74 -15.24 -4.42
N ALA A 147 11.71 -15.17 -3.09
CA ALA A 147 11.29 -13.96 -2.38
C ALA A 147 12.19 -12.76 -2.74
N LEU A 148 13.51 -12.98 -2.84
CA LEU A 148 14.47 -11.97 -3.30
C LEU A 148 14.21 -11.55 -4.76
N ALA A 149 13.89 -12.50 -5.64
CA ALA A 149 13.55 -12.21 -7.04
C ALA A 149 12.27 -11.38 -7.16
N VAL A 150 11.21 -11.75 -6.43
CA VAL A 150 9.93 -11.00 -6.39
C VAL A 150 10.13 -9.61 -5.80
N ARG A 151 10.91 -9.49 -4.72
CA ARG A 151 11.28 -8.19 -4.13
C ARG A 151 12.05 -7.34 -5.15
N THR A 152 12.98 -7.92 -5.89
CA THR A 152 13.75 -7.21 -6.91
C THR A 152 12.84 -6.70 -8.03
N LEU A 153 11.93 -7.54 -8.54
CA LEU A 153 10.95 -7.18 -9.56
C LEU A 153 10.05 -6.03 -9.09
N LEU A 154 9.42 -6.14 -7.91
CA LEU A 154 8.49 -5.13 -7.40
C LEU A 154 9.20 -3.86 -6.92
N GLY A 155 10.46 -3.97 -6.52
CA GLY A 155 11.33 -2.85 -6.16
C GLY A 155 11.94 -2.12 -7.35
N HIS A 156 11.86 -2.69 -8.55
CA HIS A 156 12.50 -2.14 -9.74
C HIS A 156 11.95 -0.77 -10.12
N ARG A 157 12.87 0.10 -10.54
CA ARG A 157 12.57 1.42 -11.11
C ARG A 157 13.06 1.47 -12.55
N LEU A 158 12.18 1.90 -13.44
CA LEU A 158 12.50 2.09 -14.84
C LEU A 158 13.52 3.23 -15.02
N PRO A 159 14.25 3.24 -16.15
CA PRO A 159 15.17 4.32 -16.50
C PRO A 159 14.50 5.70 -16.50
N LEU A 160 15.31 6.75 -16.33
CA LEU A 160 14.84 8.14 -16.45
C LEU A 160 14.45 8.50 -17.88
N ASP A 161 15.14 7.92 -18.87
CA ASP A 161 14.85 8.15 -20.29
C ASP A 161 13.47 7.59 -20.67
N ALA A 162 12.65 8.43 -21.29
CA ALA A 162 11.26 8.11 -21.60
C ALA A 162 11.13 6.96 -22.60
N GLN A 163 12.03 6.87 -23.59
CA GLN A 163 11.94 5.83 -24.61
C GLN A 163 12.45 4.49 -24.09
N LYS A 164 13.58 4.49 -23.37
CA LYS A 164 14.12 3.28 -22.73
C LYS A 164 13.16 2.74 -21.69
N SER A 165 12.56 3.59 -20.86
CA SER A 165 11.59 3.17 -19.86
C SER A 165 10.34 2.54 -20.48
N LYS A 166 9.83 3.10 -21.57
CA LYS A 166 8.71 2.52 -22.31
C LYS A 166 9.06 1.14 -22.89
N LEU A 167 10.22 1.01 -23.54
CA LEU A 167 10.68 -0.28 -24.10
C LEU A 167 10.85 -1.35 -23.02
N GLU A 168 11.50 -0.99 -21.91
CA GLU A 168 11.72 -1.90 -20.79
C GLU A 168 10.40 -2.31 -20.12
N TRP A 169 9.45 -1.38 -19.96
CA TRP A 169 8.12 -1.68 -19.47
C TRP A 169 7.40 -2.73 -20.34
N TYR A 170 7.41 -2.57 -21.66
CA TYR A 170 6.80 -3.56 -22.56
C TYR A 170 7.45 -4.93 -22.43
N ALA A 171 8.79 -5.00 -22.40
CA ALA A 171 9.49 -6.26 -22.18
C ALA A 171 9.12 -6.94 -20.86
N ILE A 172 8.88 -6.16 -19.80
CA ILE A 172 8.43 -6.68 -18.50
C ILE A 172 7.01 -7.23 -18.60
N VAL A 173 6.06 -6.48 -19.16
CA VAL A 173 4.66 -6.91 -19.32
C VAL A 173 4.53 -8.14 -20.22
N GLU A 174 5.33 -8.23 -21.27
CA GLU A 174 5.40 -9.38 -22.18
C GLU A 174 6.06 -10.62 -21.55
N GLY A 175 6.72 -10.48 -20.39
CA GLY A 175 7.44 -11.58 -19.72
C GLY A 175 8.83 -11.87 -20.26
N ASN A 176 9.34 -11.05 -21.18
CA ASN A 176 10.61 -11.28 -21.86
C ASN A 176 11.81 -10.63 -21.14
N HIS A 177 11.55 -9.87 -20.07
CA HIS A 177 12.58 -9.16 -19.32
C HIS A 177 13.30 -10.03 -18.28
N GLY A 178 14.60 -9.79 -18.07
CA GLY A 178 15.43 -10.55 -17.14
C GLY A 178 15.00 -10.45 -15.66
N LEU A 179 14.17 -9.48 -15.29
CA LEU A 179 13.62 -9.34 -13.93
C LEU A 179 12.74 -10.52 -13.50
N TRP A 180 12.23 -11.31 -14.45
CA TRP A 180 11.47 -12.52 -14.15
C TRP A 180 12.37 -13.70 -13.75
N LYS A 181 13.69 -13.58 -13.89
CA LYS A 181 14.62 -14.64 -13.50
C LYS A 181 14.54 -14.92 -12.01
N GLY A 182 14.23 -16.17 -11.65
CA GLY A 182 14.09 -16.61 -10.26
C GLY A 182 12.68 -16.43 -9.68
N VAL A 183 11.75 -15.81 -10.40
CA VAL A 183 10.32 -15.77 -10.06
C VAL A 183 9.65 -17.01 -10.65
N SER A 184 8.96 -17.83 -9.85
CA SER A 184 8.26 -19.00 -10.39
C SER A 184 7.12 -18.59 -11.30
N LYS A 185 6.67 -19.54 -12.13
CA LYS A 185 5.57 -19.31 -13.07
C LYS A 185 4.26 -18.86 -12.37
N PRO A 186 3.80 -19.48 -11.26
CA PRO A 186 2.59 -19.01 -10.57
C PRO A 186 2.69 -17.56 -10.05
N TYR A 187 3.84 -17.19 -9.48
CA TYR A 187 4.10 -15.81 -9.05
C TYR A 187 4.13 -14.85 -10.23
N GLY A 188 4.85 -15.24 -11.30
CA GLY A 188 4.97 -14.48 -12.53
C GLY A 188 3.60 -14.18 -13.15
N GLU A 189 2.77 -15.21 -13.34
CA GLU A 189 1.43 -15.07 -13.90
C GLU A 189 0.54 -14.17 -13.03
N THR A 190 0.60 -14.33 -11.71
CA THR A 190 -0.17 -13.51 -10.76
C THR A 190 0.22 -12.04 -10.86
N ILE A 191 1.51 -11.70 -10.76
CA ILE A 191 1.98 -10.32 -10.80
C ILE A 191 1.67 -9.69 -12.17
N ARG A 192 1.97 -10.43 -13.23
CA ARG A 192 1.87 -9.94 -14.61
C ARG A 192 0.43 -9.70 -15.05
N ALA A 193 -0.54 -10.44 -14.51
CA ALA A 193 -1.96 -10.18 -14.74
C ALA A 193 -2.36 -8.74 -14.34
N PHE A 194 -1.89 -8.26 -13.18
CA PHE A 194 -2.18 -6.90 -12.72
C PHE A 194 -1.34 -5.83 -13.44
N LEU A 195 -0.11 -6.15 -13.85
CA LEU A 195 0.68 -5.26 -14.72
C LEU A 195 0.02 -5.07 -16.09
N ALA A 196 -0.48 -6.15 -16.70
CA ALA A 196 -1.22 -6.10 -17.95
C ALA A 196 -2.56 -5.36 -17.79
N TYR A 197 -3.26 -5.57 -16.67
CA TYR A 197 -4.46 -4.80 -16.36
C TYR A 197 -4.16 -3.30 -16.23
N PHE A 198 -3.12 -2.92 -15.51
CA PHE A 198 -2.65 -1.53 -15.42
C PHE A 198 -2.37 -0.93 -16.80
N GLN A 199 -1.63 -1.65 -17.66
CA GLN A 199 -1.37 -1.25 -19.05
C GLN A 199 -2.67 -1.01 -19.82
N ASN A 200 -3.68 -1.88 -19.67
CA ASN A 200 -4.96 -1.68 -20.34
C ASN A 200 -5.69 -0.43 -19.83
N GLN A 201 -5.65 -0.16 -18.52
CA GLN A 201 -6.31 1.01 -17.94
C GLN A 201 -5.70 2.32 -18.42
N ILE A 202 -4.37 2.42 -18.52
CA ILE A 202 -3.73 3.63 -19.03
C ILE A 202 -4.03 3.85 -20.52
N LEU A 203 -4.11 2.78 -21.33
CA LEU A 203 -4.41 2.87 -22.76
C LEU A 203 -5.85 3.32 -23.05
N ARG A 204 -6.77 3.12 -22.10
CA ARG A 204 -8.17 3.55 -22.24
C ARG A 204 -8.38 5.02 -21.89
N ARG A 205 -7.37 5.73 -21.38
CA ARG A 205 -7.42 7.16 -21.10
C ARG A 205 -6.93 7.92 -22.33
N SER A 206 -7.77 8.80 -22.87
CA SER A 206 -7.54 9.46 -24.18
C SER A 206 -6.89 10.83 -24.10
N GLU A 207 -6.79 11.41 -22.91
CA GLU A 207 -6.45 12.83 -22.76
C GLU A 207 -4.93 13.08 -22.75
N ASP A 208 -4.13 12.17 -22.16
CA ASP A 208 -2.68 12.32 -22.07
C ASP A 208 -1.94 10.98 -22.16
N ALA A 209 -0.74 11.00 -22.76
CA ALA A 209 0.16 9.86 -22.74
C ALA A 209 0.70 9.60 -21.32
N PHE A 210 0.86 8.32 -20.97
CA PHE A 210 1.49 7.90 -19.72
C PHE A 210 3.02 7.93 -19.83
N CYS A 211 3.68 8.57 -18.87
CA CYS A 211 5.13 8.67 -18.77
C CYS A 211 5.70 7.56 -17.87
N PHE A 212 6.51 6.67 -18.46
CA PHE A 212 7.13 5.56 -17.71
C PHE A 212 8.46 5.91 -17.03
N SER A 213 8.99 7.12 -17.26
CA SER A 213 10.28 7.56 -16.72
C SER A 213 10.33 7.45 -15.19
N ASN A 214 11.35 6.76 -14.67
CA ASN A 214 11.50 6.49 -13.23
C ASN A 214 10.27 5.82 -12.58
N GLY A 215 9.47 5.15 -13.41
CA GLY A 215 8.32 4.34 -13.03
C GLY A 215 8.72 3.23 -12.07
N SER A 216 7.90 2.95 -11.06
CA SER A 216 8.15 1.81 -10.16
C SER A 216 7.24 0.65 -10.54
N ILE A 217 7.82 -0.52 -10.81
CA ILE A 217 7.04 -1.71 -11.18
C ILE A 217 6.06 -2.09 -10.08
N GLY A 218 6.48 -2.03 -8.81
CA GLY A 218 5.59 -2.24 -7.67
C GLY A 218 4.44 -1.22 -7.61
N ASN A 219 4.66 0.04 -8.00
CA ASN A 219 3.57 1.03 -8.06
C ASN A 219 2.57 0.68 -9.16
N PHE A 220 3.03 0.24 -10.32
CA PHE A 220 2.17 -0.16 -11.44
C PHE A 220 1.36 -1.42 -11.12
N PHE A 221 2.00 -2.42 -10.50
CA PHE A 221 1.34 -3.60 -9.97
C PHE A 221 0.25 -3.22 -8.95
N PHE A 222 0.60 -2.38 -7.97
CA PHE A 222 -0.34 -1.92 -6.94
C PHE A 222 -1.53 -1.18 -7.56
N ALA A 223 -1.26 -0.23 -8.47
CA ALA A 223 -2.30 0.54 -9.14
C ALA A 223 -3.21 -0.34 -10.00
N GLY A 224 -2.65 -1.33 -10.68
CA GLY A 224 -3.40 -2.36 -11.41
C GLY A 224 -4.33 -3.15 -10.50
N ALA A 225 -3.80 -3.67 -9.38
CA ALA A 225 -4.58 -4.41 -8.38
C ALA A 225 -5.70 -3.56 -7.76
N ARG A 226 -5.40 -2.33 -7.33
CA ARG A 226 -6.39 -1.40 -6.77
C ARG A 226 -7.52 -1.12 -7.75
N THR A 227 -7.18 -0.84 -9.00
CA THR A 227 -8.18 -0.53 -10.03
C THR A 227 -9.02 -1.75 -10.36
N PHE A 228 -8.42 -2.94 -10.39
CA PHE A 228 -9.13 -4.19 -10.60
C PHE A 228 -10.13 -4.50 -9.47
N PHE A 229 -9.69 -4.40 -8.21
CA PHE A 229 -10.55 -4.69 -7.06
C PHE A 229 -11.51 -3.56 -6.71
N GLN A 230 -11.28 -2.34 -7.23
CA GLN A 230 -11.92 -1.11 -6.76
C GLN A 230 -11.84 -0.98 -5.22
N SER A 231 -10.71 -1.38 -4.65
CA SER A 231 -10.49 -1.36 -3.21
C SER A 231 -9.00 -1.20 -2.91
N LEU A 232 -8.68 -0.16 -2.15
CA LEU A 232 -7.34 0.08 -1.64
C LEU A 232 -6.91 -1.07 -0.71
N ASP A 233 -7.78 -1.47 0.23
CA ASP A 233 -7.46 -2.49 1.22
C ASP A 233 -7.24 -3.87 0.59
N ALA A 234 -8.03 -4.23 -0.43
CA ALA A 234 -7.83 -5.48 -1.18
C ALA A 234 -6.50 -5.49 -1.94
N ALA A 235 -6.09 -4.34 -2.51
CA ALA A 235 -4.81 -4.23 -3.19
C ALA A 235 -3.63 -4.32 -2.21
N ILE A 236 -3.74 -3.73 -1.02
CA ILE A 236 -2.75 -3.88 0.05
C ILE A 236 -2.64 -5.34 0.46
N PHE A 237 -3.77 -6.01 0.67
CA PHE A 237 -3.80 -7.42 1.02
C PHE A 237 -3.10 -8.28 -0.04
N LEU A 238 -3.43 -8.10 -1.32
CA LEU A 238 -2.77 -8.82 -2.41
C LEU A 238 -1.26 -8.55 -2.43
N PHE A 239 -0.83 -7.30 -2.34
CA PHE A 239 0.59 -6.95 -2.34
C PHE A 239 1.31 -7.62 -1.16
N SER A 240 0.67 -7.66 0.00
CA SER A 240 1.20 -8.29 1.21
C SER A 240 1.38 -9.80 1.06
N ARG A 241 0.47 -10.48 0.36
CA ARG A 241 0.58 -11.91 0.04
C ARG A 241 1.67 -12.17 -1.00
N VAL A 242 1.71 -11.38 -2.08
CA VAL A 242 2.74 -11.52 -3.12
C VAL A 242 4.15 -11.21 -2.60
N SER A 243 4.28 -10.31 -1.63
CA SER A 243 5.58 -9.98 -1.03
C SER A 243 5.93 -10.85 0.18
N ASP A 244 5.09 -11.83 0.52
CA ASP A 244 5.21 -12.68 1.70
C ASP A 244 5.53 -11.89 2.99
N ILE A 245 4.71 -10.87 3.26
CA ILE A 245 4.82 -10.08 4.50
C ILE A 245 4.36 -10.96 5.68
N PRO A 246 5.10 -10.97 6.82
CA PRO A 246 4.71 -11.68 8.03
C PRO A 246 3.25 -11.41 8.40
N ILE A 247 2.50 -12.45 8.77
CA ILE A 247 1.06 -12.34 8.98
C ILE A 247 0.70 -11.43 10.17
N GLU A 248 1.62 -11.25 11.11
CA GLU A 248 1.45 -10.35 12.27
C GLU A 248 1.74 -8.88 11.94
N SER A 249 2.36 -8.61 10.78
CA SER A 249 2.65 -7.26 10.28
C SER A 249 1.48 -6.77 9.43
N LEU A 250 0.89 -5.65 9.82
CA LEU A 250 -0.19 -5.03 9.06
C LEU A 250 0.29 -3.74 8.41
N VAL A 251 -0.13 -3.49 7.18
CA VAL A 251 0.06 -2.23 6.48
C VAL A 251 -1.33 -1.65 6.24
N LEU A 252 -1.61 -0.48 6.80
CA LEU A 252 -2.93 0.14 6.75
C LEU A 252 -2.82 1.57 6.20
N PRO A 253 -3.77 1.99 5.35
CA PRO A 253 -3.88 3.38 4.97
C PRO A 253 -4.46 4.18 6.14
N VAL A 254 -4.07 5.44 6.29
CA VAL A 254 -4.70 6.35 7.27
C VAL A 254 -6.18 6.61 6.94
N ILE A 255 -6.52 6.59 5.65
CA ILE A 255 -7.89 6.72 5.14
C ILE A 255 -8.07 5.67 4.03
N SER A 256 -8.99 4.73 4.24
CA SER A 256 -9.40 3.78 3.21
C SER A 256 -10.34 4.47 2.22
N THR A 257 -9.82 4.84 1.05
CA THR A 257 -10.59 5.45 -0.04
C THR A 257 -10.07 5.00 -1.40
N ASN A 258 -10.94 5.01 -2.40
CA ASN A 258 -10.55 4.86 -3.81
C ASN A 258 -10.39 6.21 -4.53
N GLU A 259 -10.68 7.31 -3.84
CA GLU A 259 -10.61 8.66 -4.38
C GLU A 259 -9.22 9.26 -4.18
N ARG A 260 -8.94 10.32 -4.95
CA ARG A 260 -7.72 11.10 -4.79
C ARG A 260 -7.81 11.94 -3.53
N LEU A 261 -6.83 11.78 -2.65
CA LEU A 261 -6.63 12.64 -1.49
C LEU A 261 -5.43 13.56 -1.71
N THR A 262 -5.62 14.84 -1.38
CA THR A 262 -4.56 15.84 -1.43
C THR A 262 -4.36 16.42 -0.04
N LEU A 263 -3.10 16.53 0.39
CA LEU A 263 -2.76 17.19 1.65
C LEU A 263 -2.82 18.71 1.45
N GLY A 264 -3.49 19.40 2.36
CA GLY A 264 -3.54 20.86 2.42
C GLY A 264 -3.12 21.39 3.78
N CYS A 265 -2.61 22.61 3.82
CA CYS A 265 -2.41 23.33 5.06
C CYS A 265 -2.92 24.77 4.97
N GLU A 266 -3.41 25.29 6.09
CA GLU A 266 -3.72 26.70 6.30
C GLU A 266 -2.60 27.30 7.12
N LEU A 267 -2.06 28.44 6.67
CA LEU A 267 -1.05 29.20 7.40
C LEU A 267 -1.70 30.25 8.32
N TRP A 268 -0.91 30.83 9.24
CA TRP A 268 -1.43 31.83 10.19
C TRP A 268 -1.91 33.13 9.54
N ASP A 269 -1.41 33.46 8.35
CA ASP A 269 -1.88 34.60 7.53
C ASP A 269 -3.17 34.29 6.73
N GLY A 270 -3.71 33.06 6.82
CA GLY A 270 -4.89 32.62 6.08
C GLY A 270 -4.61 31.99 4.72
N THR A 271 -3.35 31.97 4.25
CA THR A 271 -2.95 31.32 3.00
C THR A 271 -3.21 29.81 3.06
N ILE A 272 -3.77 29.25 1.98
CA ILE A 272 -3.96 27.80 1.84
C ILE A 272 -2.96 27.25 0.82
N ILE A 273 -2.15 26.29 1.25
CA ILE A 273 -1.22 25.56 0.39
C ILE A 273 -1.78 24.15 0.16
N ARG A 274 -1.73 23.69 -1.10
CA ARG A 274 -2.21 22.37 -1.53
C ARG A 274 -1.10 21.55 -2.16
N GLY A 275 -1.05 20.27 -1.80
CA GLY A 275 -0.03 19.33 -2.26
C GLY A 275 1.07 19.14 -1.23
N GLN A 276 1.42 17.89 -0.94
CA GLN A 276 2.42 17.55 0.06
C GLN A 276 3.79 18.11 -0.34
N ASN A 277 4.17 18.02 -1.62
CA ASN A 277 5.43 18.57 -2.12
C ASN A 277 5.49 20.10 -2.00
N LYS A 278 4.39 20.84 -2.24
CA LYS A 278 4.38 22.30 -2.07
C LYS A 278 4.52 22.73 -0.61
N ILE A 279 4.02 21.92 0.33
CA ILE A 279 4.14 22.17 1.77
C ILE A 279 5.57 21.89 2.26
N SER A 280 6.18 20.80 1.77
CA SER A 280 7.50 20.33 2.23
C SER A 280 8.68 20.97 1.48
N HIS A 281 8.47 21.38 0.23
CA HIS A 281 9.47 21.96 -0.66
C HIS A 281 8.82 23.15 -1.40
N PRO A 282 8.51 24.25 -0.69
CA PRO A 282 7.92 25.42 -1.33
C PRO A 282 8.89 25.96 -2.39
N THR A 283 8.38 26.27 -3.58
CA THR A 283 9.16 26.87 -4.67
C THR A 283 8.70 28.31 -4.90
N ASN A 284 9.61 29.18 -5.33
CA ASN A 284 9.31 30.57 -5.69
C ASN A 284 8.58 30.69 -7.06
N GLY A 285 7.79 29.69 -7.45
CA GLY A 285 7.04 29.67 -8.72
C GLY A 285 7.70 28.95 -9.89
N TRP A 286 8.92 28.41 -9.73
CA TRP A 286 9.61 27.60 -10.74
C TRP A 286 9.56 26.11 -10.36
N MET A 287 9.10 25.24 -11.27
CA MET A 287 9.14 23.78 -11.08
C MET A 287 10.53 23.27 -11.43
N GLU A 288 11.36 23.01 -10.42
CA GLU A 288 12.56 22.19 -10.58
C GLU A 288 12.33 20.79 -9.99
N PRO A 289 13.02 19.75 -10.51
CA PRO A 289 13.04 18.44 -9.87
C PRO A 289 13.49 18.57 -8.41
N ILE A 290 12.65 18.15 -7.46
CA ILE A 290 12.96 18.24 -6.04
C ILE A 290 14.09 17.25 -5.72
N ASP A 291 15.29 17.76 -5.48
CA ASP A 291 16.38 16.99 -4.87
C ASP A 291 16.20 16.94 -3.35
N LYS A 292 15.82 15.76 -2.85
CA LYS A 292 15.63 15.51 -1.41
C LYS A 292 16.95 15.46 -0.62
N GLY A 293 18.10 15.58 -1.30
CA GLY A 293 19.42 15.67 -0.69
C GLY A 293 19.87 17.09 -0.33
N ILE A 294 19.19 18.13 -0.82
CA ILE A 294 19.59 19.54 -0.61
C ILE A 294 18.67 20.20 0.42
N THR A 295 19.26 20.64 1.54
CA THR A 295 18.56 21.29 2.67
C THR A 295 18.15 22.74 2.43
N SER A 296 18.42 23.33 1.27
CA SER A 296 18.14 24.75 0.97
C SER A 296 16.77 24.99 0.34
N CYS A 297 15.72 24.35 0.88
CA CYS A 297 14.36 24.73 0.52
C CYS A 297 13.97 26.02 1.28
N PRO A 298 13.37 27.02 0.64
CA PRO A 298 12.92 28.22 1.33
C PRO A 298 11.88 27.85 2.41
N ALA A 299 11.83 28.65 3.49
CA ALA A 299 10.81 28.44 4.52
C ALA A 299 9.42 28.87 4.02
N LEU A 300 8.37 28.28 4.58
CA LEU A 300 7.01 28.78 4.37
C LEU A 300 6.88 30.22 4.90
N PRO A 301 6.08 31.09 4.25
CA PRO A 301 5.99 32.51 4.58
C PRO A 301 5.51 32.75 6.02
N THR A 302 4.61 31.91 6.52
CA THR A 302 4.20 31.89 7.93
C THR A 302 4.06 30.44 8.43
N LYS A 303 3.97 30.28 9.76
CA LYS A 303 3.81 28.96 10.39
C LYS A 303 2.51 28.29 9.90
N ILE A 304 2.50 26.96 9.87
CA ILE A 304 1.28 26.19 9.64
C ILE A 304 0.35 26.36 10.85
N LYS A 305 -0.90 26.76 10.59
CA LYS A 305 -1.99 26.86 11.56
C LYS A 305 -2.70 25.52 11.71
N ARG A 306 -3.01 24.84 10.60
CA ARG A 306 -3.58 23.48 10.59
C ARG A 306 -3.32 22.73 9.28
N VAL A 307 -3.48 21.42 9.30
CA VAL A 307 -3.31 20.50 8.16
C VAL A 307 -4.58 19.67 8.00
N PHE A 308 -4.98 19.40 6.76
CA PHE A 308 -6.20 18.69 6.44
C PHE A 308 -6.09 17.90 5.13
N TYR A 309 -6.91 16.86 4.98
CA TYR A 309 -7.08 16.13 3.72
C TYR A 309 -8.23 16.75 2.92
N MET A 310 -8.05 16.84 1.59
CA MET A 310 -9.07 17.30 0.66
C MET A 310 -9.46 16.18 -0.31
N SER A 311 -10.76 15.90 -0.46
CA SER A 311 -11.30 15.06 -1.55
C SER A 311 -11.64 15.94 -2.76
N SER A 312 -10.96 15.72 -3.89
CA SER A 312 -11.07 16.43 -5.18
C SER A 312 -10.88 17.97 -5.15
N GLU A 313 -10.65 18.57 -6.32
CA GLU A 313 -10.16 19.95 -6.54
C GLU A 313 -11.14 21.08 -6.17
N GLY A 314 -11.99 20.92 -5.16
CA GLY A 314 -12.86 21.99 -4.68
C GLY A 314 -12.07 23.10 -3.98
N SER A 315 -12.35 24.37 -4.28
CA SER A 315 -11.77 25.55 -3.61
C SER A 315 -12.24 25.74 -2.16
N ASN A 316 -13.26 25.00 -1.74
CA ASN A 316 -14.06 25.32 -0.55
C ASN A 316 -13.71 24.41 0.65
N LEU A 317 -13.87 24.96 1.87
CA LEU A 317 -13.68 24.25 3.15
C LEU A 317 -14.60 23.03 3.34
N SER A 318 -15.59 22.83 2.45
CA SER A 318 -16.54 21.72 2.44
C SER A 318 -15.94 20.38 2.00
N HIS A 319 -14.71 20.36 1.46
CA HIS A 319 -14.04 19.15 0.97
C HIS A 319 -13.04 18.55 1.97
N GLU A 320 -12.98 19.10 3.19
CA GLU A 320 -12.17 18.55 4.26
C GLU A 320 -12.70 17.18 4.67
N VAL A 321 -11.88 16.14 4.48
CA VAL A 321 -12.21 14.79 4.92
C VAL A 321 -12.06 14.76 6.44
N ARG A 322 -13.17 14.91 7.15
CA ARG A 322 -13.22 14.67 8.59
C ARG A 322 -13.24 13.16 8.82
N SER A 323 -12.32 12.65 9.65
CA SER A 323 -12.45 11.30 10.18
C SER A 323 -13.72 11.28 11.03
N SER A 324 -14.81 10.69 10.52
CA SER A 324 -15.98 10.38 11.33
C SER A 324 -15.60 9.22 12.25
N LEU A 325 -14.95 9.54 13.36
CA LEU A 325 -14.90 8.66 14.51
C LEU A 325 -16.29 8.69 15.16
N MET A 326 -17.13 7.72 14.77
CA MET A 326 -18.24 7.23 15.58
C MET A 326 -17.89 5.84 16.09
#